data_AF-Q5BYY5-F1
#
_entry.id   AF-Q5BYY5-F1
#
_cell.length_a   1.000
_cell.length_b   1.000
_cell.length_c   1.000
_cell.angle_alpha   90.00
_cell.angle_beta   90.00
_cell.angle_gamma   90.00
#
_symmetry.space_group_name_H-M   'P 1'
#
loop_
_entity.id
_entity.type
_entity.pdbx_description
1 polymer ?
#
loop_
_entity_poly.entity_id
_entity_poly.type
_entity_poly.pdbx_seq_one_letter_code
_entity_poly.pdbx_strand_id
1 'polypeptide(L)'
;EVRRLHSIELIGGSSRIPMLKDAVVSIFKQEGITTLNADEAVARGCAFQAAICSPAFKVRDFNVVEACLYPIEIKFDREEGSEQCMQTEEIGGAITTQGKAMHIEVFPFLHPIPSSRQIFLTRRGALTLEARYANTEGLPNGNVVIGTFRIGEASQMFTEPRKIRLKLRMNTHGIFNISQAQLVEEYEKEVEVSVSEDNPVVDGPANSTKEMTTAANEGNENPNPSADNGQVNTQDSTSPKKKTVLRKKKFTKYHDLSIEVNNMQFSTKQLNEFCEICANLIFKDKLERERVNAKNAVEEYVYEMRSKLQGSLNPFASPTESESLLQLLDATEEWLYGDGECSKRQVYVEKLAELKNKGDPIVHRANEHLNRPLAVENFNRSLVRIRKVIDSIAAGEPTYDHLTQEQVNQLENMIVQYETWLNQQMMHQNPRPQHADPVVKVTDIISQQQAMESVCHPIINIPKPTPTSQTNTADPNSHSSEQCNNVNNANTDCNTKSNHSKKCGDNAENMDLD
;
A
#
# COMPACT_ATOMS: atom_id res chain seq x y z
N GLU A 1 14.25 40.05 20.02
CA GLU A 1 14.09 38.66 19.53
C GLU A 1 13.70 38.54 18.05
N VAL A 2 12.85 39.42 17.50
CA VAL A 2 12.46 39.42 16.06
C VAL A 2 13.64 39.34 15.07
N ARG A 3 14.80 39.90 15.42
CA ARG A 3 16.03 39.86 14.59
C ARG A 3 16.67 38.47 14.38
N ARG A 4 16.14 37.41 15.00
CA ARG A 4 16.63 36.03 14.82
C ARG A 4 15.83 35.20 13.82
N LEU A 5 14.71 35.72 13.31
CA LEU A 5 13.89 35.04 12.30
C LEU A 5 14.45 35.32 10.90
N HIS A 6 14.63 34.26 10.11
CA HIS A 6 15.09 34.38 8.72
C HIS A 6 13.94 34.69 7.76
N SER A 7 12.80 34.03 7.96
CA SER A 7 11.61 34.16 7.12
C SER A 7 10.33 33.94 7.92
N ILE A 8 9.21 34.39 7.35
CA ILE A 8 7.86 34.22 7.88
C ILE A 8 7.03 33.62 6.77
N GLU A 9 6.66 32.35 6.86
CA GLU A 9 5.78 31.70 5.89
C GLU A 9 4.31 31.88 6.29
N LEU A 10 3.48 32.29 5.33
CA LEU A 10 2.06 32.47 5.50
C LEU A 10 1.29 31.27 4.95
N ILE A 11 0.51 30.60 5.81
CA ILE A 11 -0.34 29.47 5.45
C ILE A 11 -1.79 29.72 5.89
N GLY A 12 -2.73 29.00 5.26
CA GLY A 12 -4.17 29.09 5.55
C GLY A 12 -4.86 30.26 4.85
N GLY A 13 -6.13 30.06 4.47
CA GLY A 13 -6.83 31.00 3.60
C GLY A 13 -6.98 32.42 4.15
N SER A 14 -7.14 32.58 5.46
CA SER A 14 -7.25 33.89 6.11
C SER A 14 -5.97 34.73 6.00
N SER A 15 -4.80 34.10 5.82
CA SER A 15 -3.53 34.84 5.63
C SER A 15 -3.52 35.70 4.36
N ARG A 16 -4.48 35.50 3.45
CA ARG A 16 -4.67 36.32 2.24
C ARG A 16 -5.25 37.71 2.53
N ILE A 17 -5.88 37.91 3.69
CA ILE A 17 -6.51 39.19 4.08
C ILE A 17 -5.42 40.26 4.22
N PRO A 18 -5.49 41.39 3.48
CA PRO A 18 -4.45 42.43 3.50
C PRO A 18 -4.13 42.94 4.90
N MET A 19 -5.15 43.20 5.73
CA MET A 19 -4.97 43.65 7.10
C MET A 19 -4.13 42.69 7.97
N LEU A 20 -4.24 41.38 7.74
CA LEU A 20 -3.43 40.39 8.47
C LEU A 20 -1.98 40.38 7.96
N LYS A 21 -1.76 40.57 6.66
CA LYS A 21 -0.41 40.74 6.09
C LYS A 21 0.26 42.01 6.63
N ASP A 22 -0.48 43.11 6.70
CA ASP A 22 0.00 44.37 7.27
C ASP A 22 0.34 44.22 8.76
N ALA A 23 -0.47 43.45 9.51
CA ALA A 23 -0.19 43.13 10.90
C ALA A 23 1.10 42.32 11.05
N VAL A 24 1.35 41.33 10.17
CA VAL A 24 2.60 40.56 10.15
C VAL A 24 3.80 41.47 9.91
N VAL A 25 3.74 42.35 8.90
CA VAL A 25 4.80 43.34 8.63
C VAL A 25 5.01 44.27 9.82
N SER A 26 3.92 44.73 10.44
CA SER A 26 3.99 45.63 11.60
C SER A 26 4.64 44.96 12.82
N ILE A 27 4.33 43.70 13.11
CA ILE A 27 4.84 42.97 14.28
C ILE A 27 6.28 42.51 14.04
N PHE A 28 6.50 41.80 12.94
CA PHE A 28 7.76 41.11 12.69
C PHE A 28 8.76 41.93 11.87
N LYS A 29 8.36 43.10 11.37
CA LYS A 29 9.21 44.00 10.58
C LYS A 29 9.79 43.33 9.32
N GLN A 30 9.09 42.32 8.81
CA GLN A 30 9.43 41.54 7.62
C GLN A 30 8.13 41.13 6.91
N GLU A 31 8.16 41.09 5.59
CA GLU A 31 7.05 40.59 4.78
C GLU A 31 6.87 39.08 4.95
N GLY A 32 5.61 38.65 5.04
CA GLY A 32 5.29 37.23 4.96
C GLY A 32 5.50 36.72 3.54
N ILE A 33 6.27 35.65 3.40
CA ILE A 33 6.49 34.94 2.15
C ILE A 33 5.48 33.79 2.01
N THR A 34 5.30 33.32 0.77
CA THR A 34 4.36 32.26 0.40
C THR A 34 5.04 31.26 -0.52
N THR A 35 6.22 30.76 -0.11
CA THR A 35 6.92 29.75 -0.93
C THR A 35 6.23 28.40 -0.85
N LEU A 36 5.52 28.15 0.24
CA LEU A 36 4.64 27.00 0.41
C LEU A 36 3.26 27.27 -0.20
N ASN A 37 2.61 26.22 -0.72
CA ASN A 37 1.20 26.30 -1.08
C ASN A 37 0.36 26.46 0.21
N ALA A 38 -0.28 27.62 0.38
CA ALA A 38 -0.96 27.98 1.61
C ALA A 38 -2.15 27.07 1.99
N ASP A 39 -2.77 26.39 1.02
CA ASP A 39 -3.93 25.52 1.26
C ASP A 39 -3.50 24.05 1.45
N GLU A 40 -2.40 23.64 0.81
CA GLU A 40 -2.00 22.23 0.75
C GLU A 40 -0.79 21.86 1.60
N ALA A 41 0.03 22.82 2.03
CA ALA A 41 1.29 22.55 2.73
C ALA A 41 1.08 21.67 3.98
N VAL A 42 0.00 21.92 4.71
CA VAL A 42 -0.38 21.12 5.89
C VAL A 42 -0.74 19.69 5.47
N ALA A 43 -1.61 19.51 4.47
CA ALA A 43 -2.03 18.19 4.00
C ALA A 43 -0.85 17.37 3.43
N ARG A 44 0.04 18.01 2.67
CA ARG A 44 1.26 17.38 2.13
C ARG A 44 2.21 16.97 3.25
N GLY A 45 2.39 17.82 4.27
CA GLY A 45 3.14 17.49 5.48
C GLY A 45 2.56 16.30 6.23
N CYS A 46 1.23 16.25 6.40
CA CYS A 46 0.54 15.10 7.00
C CYS A 46 0.73 13.80 6.20
N ALA A 47 0.62 13.86 4.88
CA ALA A 47 0.86 12.69 4.01
C ALA A 47 2.32 12.20 4.12
N PHE A 48 3.28 13.13 4.15
CA PHE A 48 4.68 12.80 4.35
C PHE A 48 4.95 12.19 5.73
N GLN A 49 4.34 12.74 6.79
CA GLN A 49 4.42 12.18 8.14
C GLN A 49 3.80 10.78 8.22
N ALA A 50 2.67 10.53 7.54
CA ALA A 50 2.08 9.21 7.43
C ALA A 50 3.02 8.22 6.72
N ALA A 51 3.73 8.67 5.68
CA ALA A 51 4.75 7.86 5.01
C ALA A 51 5.95 7.55 5.92
N ILE A 52 6.42 8.51 6.74
CA ILE A 52 7.45 8.29 7.77
C ILE A 52 7.01 7.21 8.77
N CYS A 53 5.74 7.24 9.19
CA CYS A 53 5.20 6.27 10.15
C CYS A 53 4.87 4.90 9.54
N SER A 54 4.84 4.77 8.21
CA SER A 54 4.46 3.54 7.53
C SER A 54 5.64 2.59 7.36
N PRO A 55 5.53 1.31 7.77
CA PRO A 55 6.59 0.33 7.52
C PRO A 55 6.71 -0.05 6.03
N ALA A 56 5.71 0.29 5.21
CA ALA A 56 5.67 -0.07 3.79
C ALA A 56 6.45 0.90 2.89
N PHE A 57 6.75 2.11 3.37
CA PHE A 57 7.42 3.15 2.58
C PHE A 57 8.74 3.53 3.24
N LYS A 58 9.78 3.73 2.42
CA LYS A 58 11.04 4.32 2.86
C LYS A 58 11.14 5.73 2.28
N VAL A 59 11.13 6.72 3.17
CA VAL A 59 11.33 8.13 2.81
C VAL A 59 12.75 8.57 3.19
N ARG A 60 13.16 9.74 2.73
CA ARG A 60 14.42 10.36 3.17
C ARG A 60 14.34 10.63 4.67
N ASP A 61 15.45 10.42 5.37
CA ASP A 61 15.56 10.70 6.79
C ASP A 61 15.21 12.16 7.08
N PHE A 62 14.14 12.36 7.83
CA PHE A 62 13.64 13.66 8.25
C PHE A 62 13.09 13.53 9.67
N ASN A 63 13.64 14.31 10.60
CA ASN A 63 13.27 14.24 12.01
C ASN A 63 12.54 15.52 12.43
N VAL A 64 11.34 15.36 12.96
CA VAL A 64 10.53 16.46 13.53
C VAL A 64 10.57 16.31 15.04
N VAL A 65 11.08 17.33 15.71
CA VAL A 65 11.09 17.43 17.18
C VAL A 65 10.16 18.57 17.56
N GLU A 66 9.08 18.21 18.24
CA GLU A 66 8.09 19.17 18.74
C GLU A 66 8.40 19.50 20.20
N ALA A 67 7.65 20.42 20.83
CA ALA A 67 7.88 20.83 22.21
C ALA A 67 6.64 20.65 23.10
N CYS A 68 6.86 20.31 24.38
CA CYS A 68 5.82 20.21 25.39
C CYS A 68 5.39 21.62 25.85
N LEU A 69 4.21 22.08 25.42
CA LEU A 69 3.72 23.44 25.72
C LEU A 69 3.10 23.58 27.11
N TYR A 70 2.62 22.48 27.70
CA TYR A 70 2.00 22.47 29.02
C TYR A 70 2.78 21.51 29.91
N PRO A 71 3.52 22.01 30.91
CA PRO A 71 4.33 21.16 31.77
C PRO A 71 3.49 20.10 32.47
N ILE A 72 4.03 18.89 32.59
CA ILE A 72 3.34 17.76 33.21
C ILE A 72 4.03 17.37 34.51
N GLU A 73 3.24 17.26 35.56
CA GLU A 73 3.61 16.69 36.84
C GLU A 73 2.89 15.37 37.10
N ILE A 74 3.55 14.49 37.86
CA ILE A 74 2.96 13.27 38.38
C ILE A 74 2.78 13.42 39.88
N LYS A 75 1.55 13.28 40.33
CA LYS A 75 1.17 13.22 41.74
C LYS A 75 0.98 11.78 42.18
N PHE A 76 1.51 11.43 43.35
CA PHE A 76 1.36 10.10 43.94
C PHE A 76 1.48 10.11 45.46
N ASP A 77 0.95 9.09 46.12
CA ASP A 77 0.95 9.03 47.58
C ASP A 77 2.28 8.52 48.16
N ARG A 78 2.70 9.12 49.27
CA ARG A 78 3.82 8.66 50.11
C ARG A 78 3.38 7.47 50.97
N GLU A 79 4.15 6.39 50.94
CA GLU A 79 3.96 5.23 51.82
C GLU A 79 4.93 5.32 53.02
N GLU A 80 4.45 5.05 54.23
CA GLU A 80 5.25 5.07 55.46
C GLU A 80 6.36 4.01 55.39
N GLY A 81 7.62 4.43 55.58
CA GLY A 81 8.81 3.59 55.41
C GLY A 81 9.38 3.54 53.98
N SER A 82 8.76 4.21 53.01
CA SER A 82 9.30 4.38 51.65
C SER A 82 9.91 5.79 51.47
N GLU A 83 11.12 5.99 51.95
CA GLU A 83 11.80 7.29 51.86
C GLU A 83 12.46 7.55 50.49
N GLN A 84 12.47 6.56 49.59
CA GLN A 84 13.20 6.63 48.32
C GLN A 84 12.24 6.63 47.13
N CYS A 85 11.98 7.83 46.59
CA CYS A 85 11.75 7.98 45.17
C CYS A 85 13.10 8.33 44.55
N MET A 86 13.62 7.47 43.68
CA MET A 86 14.84 7.74 42.93
C MET A 86 14.46 8.20 41.53
N GLN A 87 14.93 9.38 41.17
CA GLN A 87 14.84 9.90 39.81
C GLN A 87 16.09 9.50 39.03
N THR A 88 15.96 9.28 37.72
CA THR A 88 17.13 9.23 36.84
C THR A 88 17.67 10.65 36.62
N GLU A 89 18.94 10.77 36.25
CA GLU A 89 19.57 12.07 35.90
C GLU A 89 18.82 12.82 34.78
N GLU A 90 17.97 12.12 34.02
CA GLU A 90 17.11 12.65 32.96
C GLU A 90 15.90 13.45 33.49
N ILE A 91 15.60 13.36 34.78
CA ILE A 91 14.49 14.09 35.42
C ILE A 91 15.04 15.30 36.16
N GLY A 92 14.75 16.50 35.64
CA GLY A 92 15.20 17.76 36.23
C GLY A 92 14.27 18.32 37.31
N GLY A 93 13.08 17.74 37.51
CA GLY A 93 12.08 18.23 38.44
C GLY A 93 12.33 17.76 39.87
N ALA A 94 12.51 18.70 40.81
CA ALA A 94 12.59 18.36 42.23
C ALA A 94 11.29 17.69 42.71
N ILE A 95 11.40 16.63 43.52
CA ILE A 95 10.23 16.10 44.23
C ILE A 95 9.78 17.16 45.23
N THR A 96 8.55 17.64 45.07
CA THR A 96 7.90 18.47 46.08
C THR A 96 6.90 17.61 46.86
N THR A 97 6.72 17.91 48.14
CA THR A 97 5.82 17.16 49.02
C THR A 97 4.77 18.11 49.60
N GLN A 98 3.50 17.77 49.44
CA GLN A 98 2.38 18.47 50.04
C GLN A 98 1.55 17.49 50.88
N GLY A 99 1.76 17.52 52.19
CA GLY A 99 1.15 16.54 53.10
C GLY A 99 1.62 15.11 52.82
N LYS A 100 0.68 14.21 52.51
CA LYS A 100 0.99 12.81 52.12
C LYS A 100 1.24 12.64 50.62
N ALA A 101 0.98 13.65 49.79
CA ALA A 101 1.18 13.57 48.34
C ALA A 101 2.59 14.06 47.95
N MET A 102 3.22 13.35 47.04
CA MET A 102 4.45 13.74 46.36
C MET A 102 4.12 14.14 44.92
N HIS A 103 4.81 15.19 44.44
CA HIS A 103 4.68 15.71 43.09
C HIS A 103 6.06 15.73 42.44
N ILE A 104 6.14 15.30 41.18
CA ILE A 104 7.36 15.35 40.38
C ILE A 104 7.01 15.94 39.02
N GLU A 105 7.64 17.06 38.68
CA GLU A 105 7.58 17.59 37.32
C GLU A 105 8.41 16.68 36.40
N VAL A 106 7.75 16.09 35.42
CA VAL A 106 8.37 15.11 34.53
C VAL A 106 8.65 15.73 33.17
N PHE A 107 7.76 16.54 32.61
CA PHE A 107 8.00 17.19 31.31
C PHE A 107 7.86 18.71 31.48
N PRO A 108 8.95 19.48 31.51
CA PRO A 108 8.90 20.94 31.65
C PRO A 108 8.40 21.65 30.39
N PHE A 109 8.16 22.95 30.51
CA PHE A 109 7.80 23.81 29.38
C PHE A 109 8.88 23.77 28.31
N LEU A 110 8.47 23.63 27.05
CA LEU A 110 9.31 23.48 25.86
C LEU A 110 10.23 22.25 25.86
N HIS A 111 9.98 21.25 26.71
CA HIS A 111 10.72 19.99 26.65
C HIS A 111 10.52 19.30 25.29
N PRO A 112 11.58 18.83 24.60
CA PRO A 112 11.46 18.21 23.29
C PRO A 112 10.67 16.90 23.35
N ILE A 113 9.80 16.68 22.37
CA ILE A 113 8.98 15.47 22.22
C ILE A 113 9.22 14.85 20.83
N PRO A 114 9.17 13.51 20.69
CA PRO A 114 8.88 12.50 21.71
C PRO A 114 9.99 12.36 22.76
N SER A 115 9.62 12.07 24.00
CA SER A 115 10.59 11.86 25.08
C SER A 115 10.09 10.84 26.11
N SER A 116 11.02 10.10 26.72
CA SER A 116 10.73 9.15 27.79
C SER A 116 11.58 9.49 29.01
N ARG A 117 11.01 9.36 30.19
CA ARG A 117 11.67 9.58 31.48
C ARG A 117 11.33 8.44 32.42
N GLN A 118 12.26 8.08 33.29
CA GLN A 118 12.12 6.93 34.17
C GLN A 118 12.19 7.33 35.63
N ILE A 119 11.21 6.86 36.41
CA ILE A 119 11.22 7.01 37.86
C ILE A 119 11.24 5.64 38.52
N PHE A 120 11.89 5.57 39.68
CA PHE A 120 11.86 4.40 40.54
C PHE A 120 11.14 4.74 41.85
N LEU A 121 10.12 3.95 42.17
CA LEU A 121 9.32 4.10 43.38
C LEU A 121 9.39 2.82 44.19
N THR A 122 9.71 2.93 45.47
CA THR A 122 9.69 1.77 46.38
C THR A 122 8.31 1.65 47.03
N ARG A 123 7.61 0.53 46.83
CA ARG A 123 6.24 0.31 47.34
C ARG A 123 6.01 -1.11 47.85
N ARG A 124 5.11 -1.28 48.84
CA ARG A 124 4.66 -2.62 49.29
C ARG A 124 3.43 -3.13 48.54
N GLY A 125 2.70 -2.30 47.80
CA GLY A 125 1.52 -2.78 47.08
C GLY A 125 1.18 -1.95 45.86
N ALA A 126 -0.09 -2.04 45.44
CA ALA A 126 -0.60 -1.27 44.32
C ALA A 126 -0.36 0.24 44.51
N LEU A 127 -0.06 0.90 43.40
CA LEU A 127 0.26 2.32 43.34
C LEU A 127 -0.73 3.04 42.44
N THR A 128 -1.22 4.20 42.87
CA THR A 128 -2.00 5.09 42.02
C THR A 128 -1.21 6.36 41.75
N LEU A 129 -1.11 6.73 40.47
CA LEU A 129 -0.47 7.94 39.98
C LEU A 129 -1.51 8.80 39.29
N GLU A 130 -1.43 10.11 39.48
CA GLU A 130 -2.28 11.08 38.80
C GLU A 130 -1.38 11.99 37.97
N ALA A 131 -1.55 11.97 36.65
CA ALA A 131 -0.87 12.89 35.76
C ALA A 131 -1.67 14.18 35.64
N ARG A 132 -0.99 15.31 35.82
CA ARG A 132 -1.60 16.64 35.86
C ARG A 132 -0.74 17.65 35.11
N TYR A 133 -1.35 18.73 34.67
CA TYR A 133 -0.61 19.91 34.22
C TYR A 133 -0.10 20.68 35.45
N ALA A 134 1.20 21.01 35.46
CA ALA A 134 1.83 21.69 36.60
C ALA A 134 1.37 23.14 36.74
N ASN A 135 1.09 23.82 35.62
CA ASN A 135 0.53 25.18 35.62
C ASN A 135 -1.00 25.12 35.49
N THR A 136 -1.71 25.39 36.59
CA THR A 136 -3.18 25.38 36.63
C THR A 136 -3.81 26.66 36.08
N GLU A 137 -3.15 27.81 36.24
CA GLU A 137 -3.68 29.13 35.84
C GLU A 137 -3.57 29.37 34.32
N GLY A 138 -2.60 28.72 33.67
CA GLY A 138 -2.36 28.84 32.23
C GLY A 138 -3.24 27.97 31.33
N LEU A 139 -4.17 27.17 31.89
CA LEU A 139 -4.96 26.20 31.12
C LEU A 139 -6.26 26.82 30.59
N PRO A 140 -6.51 26.79 29.26
CA PRO A 140 -7.71 27.39 28.67
C PRO A 140 -9.04 26.81 29.17
N ASN A 141 -9.06 25.52 29.54
CA ASN A 141 -10.27 24.81 29.96
C ASN A 141 -10.34 24.56 31.48
N GLY A 142 -9.33 24.99 32.23
CA GLY A 142 -9.20 24.72 33.68
C GLY A 142 -9.09 23.23 34.06
N ASN A 143 -9.03 22.31 33.10
CA ASN A 143 -8.92 20.88 33.40
C ASN A 143 -7.46 20.52 33.65
N VAL A 144 -7.13 20.37 34.93
CA VAL A 144 -5.77 20.12 35.39
C VAL A 144 -5.36 18.64 35.23
N VAL A 145 -6.32 17.71 35.25
CA VAL A 145 -6.03 16.27 35.32
C VAL A 145 -6.01 15.67 33.92
N ILE A 146 -4.88 15.05 33.56
CA ILE A 146 -4.69 14.36 32.28
C ILE A 146 -5.24 12.93 32.36
N GLY A 147 -4.99 12.26 33.49
CA GLY A 147 -5.48 10.91 33.75
C GLY A 147 -4.90 10.30 35.02
N THR A 148 -5.53 9.23 35.47
CA THR A 148 -5.12 8.44 36.62
C THR A 148 -4.64 7.07 36.14
N PHE A 149 -3.53 6.60 36.70
CA PHE A 149 -2.87 5.35 36.34
C PHE A 149 -2.73 4.50 37.59
N ARG A 150 -3.34 3.32 37.59
CA ARG A 150 -3.19 2.34 38.66
C ARG A 150 -2.23 1.25 38.23
N ILE A 151 -1.20 1.02 39.04
CA ILE A 151 -0.13 0.07 38.76
C ILE A 151 -0.21 -1.07 39.77
N GLY A 152 -0.26 -2.30 39.24
CA GLY A 152 -0.40 -3.52 40.04
C GLY A 152 -1.83 -3.77 40.52
N GLU A 153 -2.09 -5.00 40.95
CA GLU A 153 -3.41 -5.42 41.43
C GLU A 153 -3.66 -4.95 42.87
N ALA A 154 -4.92 -4.60 43.19
CA ALA A 154 -5.30 -4.13 44.53
C ALA A 154 -4.96 -5.12 45.66
N SER A 155 -5.00 -6.42 45.35
CA SER A 155 -4.69 -7.55 46.23
C SER A 155 -3.20 -7.78 46.42
N GLN A 156 -2.35 -7.17 45.58
CA GLN A 156 -0.91 -7.39 45.59
C GLN A 156 -0.29 -6.60 46.75
N MET A 157 0.06 -7.32 47.82
CA MET A 157 0.91 -6.81 48.90
C MET A 157 2.17 -7.64 49.04
N PHE A 158 3.31 -6.98 48.94
CA PHE A 158 4.64 -7.51 49.19
C PHE A 158 4.96 -7.45 50.68
N THR A 159 5.58 -8.50 51.19
CA THR A 159 6.07 -8.58 52.58
C THR A 159 7.13 -7.52 52.88
N GLU A 160 7.94 -7.16 51.88
CA GLU A 160 8.98 -6.13 51.94
C GLU A 160 8.77 -5.09 50.83
N PRO A 161 9.15 -3.81 51.03
CA PRO A 161 9.04 -2.80 50.00
C PRO A 161 9.90 -3.18 48.78
N ARG A 162 9.29 -3.21 47.59
CA ARG A 162 9.97 -3.54 46.35
C ARG A 162 10.09 -2.31 45.46
N LYS A 163 11.16 -2.24 44.67
CA LYS A 163 11.43 -1.14 43.74
C LYS A 163 10.64 -1.36 42.44
N ILE A 164 9.86 -0.37 42.06
CA ILE A 164 9.05 -0.36 40.83
C ILE A 164 9.64 0.70 39.90
N ARG A 165 10.00 0.29 38.69
CA ARG A 165 10.45 1.15 37.59
C ARG A 165 9.26 1.55 36.74
N LEU A 166 9.09 2.84 36.51
CA LEU A 166 8.04 3.38 35.64
C LEU A 166 8.68 4.16 34.51
N LYS A 167 8.23 3.90 33.28
CA LYS A 167 8.66 4.62 32.09
C LYS A 167 7.53 5.53 31.61
N LEU A 168 7.64 6.80 31.99
CA LEU A 168 6.75 7.87 31.59
C LEU A 168 7.14 8.33 30.19
N ARG A 169 6.16 8.49 29.29
CA ARG A 169 6.44 8.81 27.89
C ARG A 169 5.49 9.88 27.39
N MET A 170 6.07 10.89 26.75
CA MET A 170 5.38 11.77 25.83
C MET A 170 5.63 11.25 24.41
N ASN A 171 4.57 10.83 23.72
CA ASN A 171 4.72 10.26 22.38
C ASN A 171 4.92 11.35 21.31
N THR A 172 5.09 10.93 20.05
CA THR A 172 5.27 11.81 18.89
C THR A 172 4.06 12.71 18.62
N HIS A 173 2.90 12.39 19.19
CA HIS A 173 1.65 13.13 19.03
C HIS A 173 1.37 14.07 20.22
N GLY A 174 2.31 14.23 21.16
CA GLY A 174 2.09 15.06 22.34
C GLY A 174 1.12 14.47 23.37
N ILE A 175 0.89 13.16 23.33
CA ILE A 175 0.04 12.44 24.29
C ILE A 175 0.92 11.79 25.35
N PHE A 176 0.63 12.11 26.62
CA PHE A 176 1.28 11.50 27.78
C PHE A 176 0.71 10.10 28.06
N ASN A 177 1.59 9.14 28.34
CA ASN A 177 1.22 7.82 28.84
C ASN A 177 2.34 7.22 29.71
N ILE A 178 1.99 6.28 30.59
CA ILE A 178 2.95 5.40 31.26
C ILE A 178 3.12 4.16 30.39
N SER A 179 4.21 4.14 29.63
CA SER A 179 4.47 3.09 28.63
C SER A 179 4.86 1.74 29.23
N GLN A 180 5.41 1.73 30.45
CA GLN A 180 5.89 0.51 31.09
C GLN A 180 5.95 0.69 32.61
N ALA A 181 5.56 -0.36 33.33
CA ALA A 181 5.69 -0.46 34.78
C ALA A 181 6.28 -1.83 35.11
N GLN A 182 7.37 -1.86 35.86
CA GLN A 182 8.15 -3.07 36.11
C GLN A 182 8.58 -3.18 37.56
N LEU A 183 8.38 -4.35 38.16
CA LEU A 183 9.00 -4.72 39.42
C LEU A 183 10.48 -5.06 39.20
N VAL A 184 11.35 -4.46 40.01
CA VAL A 184 12.80 -4.62 39.96
C VAL A 184 13.23 -5.59 41.06
N GLU A 185 13.79 -6.74 40.68
CA GLU A 185 14.38 -7.71 41.60
C GLU A 185 15.91 -7.75 41.39
N GLU A 186 16.66 -7.38 42.44
CA GLU A 186 18.12 -7.48 42.44
C GLU A 186 18.54 -8.82 43.06
N TYR A 187 19.38 -9.58 42.36
CA TYR A 187 19.94 -10.83 42.86
C TYR A 187 21.44 -10.91 42.59
N GLU A 188 22.18 -11.54 43.49
CA GLU A 188 23.62 -11.75 43.32
C GLU A 188 23.88 -13.10 42.67
N LYS A 189 24.68 -13.12 41.62
CA LYS A 189 25.19 -14.36 41.04
C LYS A 189 26.71 -14.29 41.04
N GLU A 190 27.34 -15.37 41.49
CA GLU A 190 28.78 -15.52 41.40
C GLU A 190 29.13 -15.78 39.94
N VAL A 191 29.93 -14.88 39.37
CA VAL A 191 30.43 -15.00 38.01
C VAL A 191 31.93 -15.15 38.09
N GLU A 192 32.44 -16.15 37.39
CA GLU A 192 33.87 -16.34 37.20
C GLU A 192 34.43 -15.21 36.35
N VAL A 193 35.28 -14.38 36.95
CA VAL A 193 36.00 -13.31 36.24
C VAL A 193 37.46 -13.71 36.19
N SER A 194 38.01 -13.79 34.99
CA SER A 194 39.45 -13.96 34.79
C SER A 194 40.15 -12.65 35.14
N VAL A 195 41.06 -12.70 36.11
CA VAL A 195 41.90 -11.55 36.49
C VAL A 195 43.27 -11.77 35.89
N SER A 196 43.71 -10.87 35.01
CA SER A 196 45.13 -10.70 34.67
C SER A 196 45.78 -9.88 35.80
N GLU A 197 46.75 -10.47 36.49
CA GLU A 197 47.58 -9.76 37.46
C GLU A 197 48.43 -8.73 36.70
N ASP A 198 48.22 -7.43 36.95
CA ASP A 198 49.34 -6.49 37.05
C ASP A 198 48.99 -5.24 37.89
N ASN A 199 49.76 -5.15 38.98
CA ASN A 199 50.19 -4.04 39.81
C ASN A 199 49.36 -3.44 40.96
N PRO A 200 50.02 -3.13 42.10
CA PRO A 200 49.40 -2.90 43.39
C PRO A 200 49.12 -1.43 43.68
N VAL A 201 48.27 -1.24 44.68
CA VAL A 201 47.78 0.00 45.29
C VAL A 201 48.92 0.90 45.79
N VAL A 202 48.80 2.22 45.56
CA VAL A 202 49.36 3.28 46.42
C VAL A 202 48.29 4.36 46.65
N ASP A 203 48.18 4.78 47.91
CA ASP A 203 47.27 5.74 48.53
C ASP A 203 47.21 7.16 47.88
N GLY A 204 46.08 7.87 48.09
CA GLY A 204 45.63 9.12 47.44
C GLY A 204 46.35 10.44 47.81
N PRO A 205 45.70 11.64 47.86
CA PRO A 205 44.32 12.03 47.54
C PRO A 205 44.18 13.25 46.57
N ALA A 206 42.92 13.55 46.21
CA ALA A 206 42.34 14.85 45.85
C ALA A 206 42.83 15.68 44.63
N ASN A 207 41.81 16.00 43.81
CA ASN A 207 41.48 17.34 43.28
C ASN A 207 41.69 17.65 41.79
N SER A 208 40.57 18.12 41.22
CA SER A 208 40.41 19.20 40.25
C SER A 208 40.63 18.98 38.74
N THR A 209 39.51 19.26 38.06
CA THR A 209 39.32 20.10 36.86
C THR A 209 39.59 19.58 35.44
N LYS A 210 38.48 19.68 34.67
CA LYS A 210 38.38 20.13 33.26
C LYS A 210 38.98 19.19 32.21
N GLU A 211 38.47 19.06 31.00
CA GLU A 211 37.37 19.62 30.20
C GLU A 211 37.39 18.76 28.92
N MET A 212 36.24 18.62 28.23
CA MET A 212 36.10 18.47 26.75
C MET A 212 36.88 17.34 26.04
N THR A 213 36.34 16.57 25.10
CA THR A 213 35.52 16.95 23.94
C THR A 213 35.18 15.68 23.17
N THR A 214 34.03 15.70 22.48
CA THR A 214 33.71 15.09 21.17
C THR A 214 33.89 13.58 21.01
N ALA A 215 32.81 12.81 20.87
CA ALA A 215 31.89 12.68 19.72
C ALA A 215 32.31 11.58 18.74
N ALA A 216 31.25 10.96 18.19
CA ALA A 216 31.15 10.14 17.00
C ALA A 216 31.30 8.61 17.18
N ASN A 217 30.14 7.96 16.95
CA ASN A 217 29.88 6.90 15.97
C ASN A 217 30.74 5.63 16.01
N GLU A 218 30.25 4.45 15.63
CA GLU A 218 28.96 3.85 15.28
C GLU A 218 29.36 2.39 15.02
N GLY A 219 28.41 1.47 15.16
CA GLY A 219 28.38 0.25 14.34
C GLY A 219 29.47 -0.80 14.59
N ASN A 220 29.03 -1.98 15.03
CA ASN A 220 29.73 -3.18 14.61
C ASN A 220 28.69 -4.21 14.16
N GLU A 221 28.58 -4.34 12.84
CA GLU A 221 28.05 -5.54 12.19
C GLU A 221 29.10 -6.65 12.30
N ASN A 222 28.65 -7.85 12.66
CA ASN A 222 29.39 -9.08 12.42
C ASN A 222 29.35 -9.43 10.93
N PRO A 223 30.35 -10.17 10.42
CA PRO A 223 30.00 -11.54 10.05
C PRO A 223 31.08 -12.60 10.35
N ASN A 224 30.57 -13.83 10.49
CA ASN A 224 31.24 -15.11 10.65
C ASN A 224 32.20 -15.46 9.47
N PRO A 225 33.10 -16.45 9.61
CA PRO A 225 32.83 -17.73 8.93
C PRO A 225 33.40 -19.01 9.62
N SER A 226 32.90 -20.15 9.12
CA SER A 226 33.13 -21.55 9.54
C SER A 226 34.28 -22.29 8.80
N ALA A 227 34.81 -23.34 9.45
CA ALA A 227 35.39 -24.63 8.95
C ALA A 227 36.65 -24.58 8.02
N ASP A 228 37.63 -25.51 7.99
CA ASP A 228 37.74 -26.91 8.41
C ASP A 228 39.23 -27.36 8.58
N ASN A 229 39.41 -28.45 9.36
CA ASN A 229 40.47 -29.46 9.57
C ASN A 229 41.95 -29.38 9.08
N GLY A 230 42.85 -29.83 9.99
CA GLY A 230 44.20 -30.37 9.70
C GLY A 230 45.02 -30.73 10.96
N GLN A 231 44.93 -31.99 11.41
CA GLN A 231 45.77 -32.70 12.41
C GLN A 231 47.27 -32.76 11.97
N VAL A 232 48.35 -32.98 12.74
CA VAL A 232 48.70 -33.31 14.14
C VAL A 232 50.25 -33.23 14.23
N ASN A 233 50.84 -32.66 15.29
CA ASN A 233 51.64 -33.37 16.33
C ASN A 233 52.56 -32.45 17.17
N THR A 234 52.38 -32.58 18.49
CA THR A 234 53.34 -32.52 19.60
C THR A 234 54.36 -31.38 19.71
N GLN A 235 54.18 -30.56 20.74
CA GLN A 235 55.18 -30.41 21.81
C GLN A 235 54.55 -29.84 23.09
N ASP A 236 54.85 -30.50 24.21
CA ASP A 236 54.53 -30.11 25.57
C ASP A 236 55.02 -28.69 25.89
N SER A 237 54.13 -27.85 26.41
CA SER A 237 54.48 -26.69 27.22
C SER A 237 53.29 -26.34 28.12
N THR A 238 53.45 -26.66 29.39
CA THR A 238 52.59 -26.30 30.52
C THR A 238 52.25 -24.80 30.50
N SER A 239 51.00 -24.47 30.20
CA SER A 239 50.46 -23.12 30.35
C SER A 239 50.13 -22.83 31.83
N PRO A 240 50.35 -21.60 32.33
CA PRO A 240 50.06 -21.28 33.72
C PRO A 240 48.55 -21.30 33.97
N LYS A 241 48.13 -21.97 35.06
CA LYS A 241 46.75 -21.93 35.54
C LYS A 241 46.33 -20.46 35.77
N LYS A 242 45.49 -19.91 34.90
CA LYS A 242 44.78 -18.64 35.16
C LYS A 242 43.95 -18.83 36.43
N LYS A 243 44.18 -18.02 37.46
CA LYS A 243 43.32 -17.97 38.65
C LYS A 243 41.97 -17.39 38.25
N THR A 244 40.96 -18.24 38.21
CA THR A 244 39.57 -17.81 38.16
C THR A 244 39.17 -17.31 39.54
N VAL A 245 38.76 -16.05 39.65
CA VAL A 245 38.25 -15.50 40.91
C VAL A 245 36.74 -15.39 40.78
N LEU A 246 35.99 -16.06 41.66
CA LEU A 246 34.55 -15.85 41.76
C LEU A 246 34.32 -14.43 42.33
N ARG A 247 33.70 -13.56 41.54
CA ARG A 247 33.22 -12.26 42.01
C ARG A 247 31.69 -12.27 42.03
N LYS A 248 31.12 -11.82 43.15
CA LYS A 248 29.69 -11.55 43.25
C LYS A 248 29.35 -10.34 42.38
N LYS A 249 28.57 -10.54 41.32
CA LYS A 249 27.98 -9.44 40.54
C LYS A 249 26.49 -9.35 40.86
N LYS A 250 25.99 -8.12 41.01
CA LYS A 250 24.56 -7.83 41.13
C LYS A 250 23.92 -7.87 39.74
N PHE A 251 22.84 -8.63 39.62
CA PHE A 251 21.99 -8.70 38.44
C PHE A 251 20.62 -8.14 38.78
N THR A 252 19.95 -7.57 37.78
CA THR A 252 18.62 -7.00 37.94
C THR A 252 17.66 -7.69 36.99
N LYS A 253 16.59 -8.27 37.53
CA LYS A 253 15.47 -8.83 36.77
C LYS A 253 14.30 -7.87 36.82
N TYR A 254 13.60 -7.73 35.70
CA TYR A 254 12.39 -6.92 35.58
C TYR A 254 11.20 -7.83 35.35
N HIS A 255 10.10 -7.58 36.07
CA HIS A 255 8.81 -8.25 35.84
C HIS A 255 7.75 -7.20 35.55
N ASP A 256 7.01 -7.34 34.46
CA ASP A 256 6.00 -6.36 34.06
C ASP A 256 4.80 -6.38 35.03
N LEU A 257 4.31 -5.20 35.37
CA LEU A 257 3.12 -4.98 36.19
C LEU A 257 1.96 -4.51 35.29
N SER A 258 0.73 -4.84 35.69
CA SER A 258 -0.48 -4.32 35.04
C SER A 258 -0.59 -2.81 35.24
N ILE A 259 -1.10 -2.11 34.21
CA ILE A 259 -1.38 -0.68 34.23
C ILE A 259 -2.84 -0.49 33.81
N GLU A 260 -3.67 -0.06 34.74
CA GLU A 260 -5.03 0.39 34.43
C GLU A 260 -4.98 1.91 34.19
N VAL A 261 -5.41 2.33 33.00
CA VAL A 261 -5.41 3.75 32.59
C VAL A 261 -6.84 4.28 32.63
N ASN A 262 -7.05 5.35 33.38
CA ASN A 262 -8.30 6.10 33.41
C ASN A 262 -8.03 7.53 32.91
N ASN A 263 -8.36 7.80 31.65
CA ASN A 263 -8.16 9.09 31.01
C ASN A 263 -9.37 9.41 30.10
N MET A 264 -9.26 10.45 29.28
CA MET A 264 -10.33 10.88 28.37
C MET A 264 -10.42 10.06 27.06
N GLN A 265 -9.68 8.96 26.95
CA GLN A 265 -9.77 8.09 25.77
C GLN A 265 -11.04 7.25 25.83
N PHE A 266 -11.64 7.01 24.66
CA PHE A 266 -12.73 6.07 24.56
C PHE A 266 -12.26 4.66 24.89
N SER A 267 -13.10 3.93 25.63
CA SER A 267 -12.87 2.51 25.86
C SER A 267 -12.95 1.73 24.56
N THR A 268 -12.30 0.57 24.50
CA THR A 268 -12.38 -0.35 23.35
C THR A 268 -13.83 -0.70 23.01
N LYS A 269 -14.70 -0.82 24.01
CA LYS A 269 -16.14 -1.08 23.81
C LYS A 269 -16.82 0.07 23.05
N GLN A 270 -16.60 1.31 23.48
CA GLN A 270 -17.17 2.49 22.82
C GLN A 270 -16.61 2.69 21.41
N LEU A 271 -15.30 2.45 21.23
CA LEU A 271 -14.68 2.50 19.90
C LEU A 271 -15.31 1.50 18.93
N ASN A 272 -15.53 0.26 19.38
CA ASN A 272 -16.18 -0.75 18.55
C ASN A 272 -17.62 -0.37 18.19
N GLU A 273 -18.38 0.19 19.13
CA GLU A 273 -19.74 0.70 18.89
C GLU A 273 -19.74 1.84 17.85
N PHE A 274 -18.84 2.81 17.97
CA PHE A 274 -18.70 3.87 16.97
C PHE A 274 -18.27 3.34 15.60
N CYS A 275 -17.37 2.36 15.55
CA CYS A 275 -16.99 1.70 14.30
C CYS A 275 -18.19 1.02 13.63
N GLU A 276 -19.04 0.33 14.39
CA GLU A 276 -20.25 -0.32 13.86
C GLU A 276 -21.25 0.71 13.32
N ILE A 277 -21.47 1.80 14.06
CA ILE A 277 -22.34 2.90 13.62
C ILE A 277 -21.82 3.51 12.30
N CYS A 278 -20.53 3.83 12.23
CA CYS A 278 -19.90 4.37 11.03
C CYS A 278 -20.00 3.40 9.85
N ALA A 279 -19.74 2.11 10.05
CA ALA A 279 -19.87 1.10 9.01
C ALA A 279 -21.30 1.00 8.48
N ASN A 280 -22.30 1.08 9.35
CA ASN A 280 -23.72 1.07 8.97
C ASN A 280 -24.10 2.32 8.16
N LEU A 281 -23.60 3.50 8.55
CA LEU A 281 -23.82 4.75 7.78
C LEU A 281 -23.19 4.67 6.39
N ILE A 282 -21.93 4.24 6.29
CA ILE A 282 -21.23 4.04 5.00
C ILE A 282 -22.01 3.06 4.11
N PHE A 283 -22.54 1.98 4.70
CA PHE A 283 -23.33 1.01 3.97
C PHE A 283 -24.64 1.60 3.43
N LYS A 284 -25.35 2.41 4.23
CA LYS A 284 -26.56 3.12 3.78
C LYS A 284 -26.27 4.10 2.66
N ASP A 285 -25.20 4.89 2.77
CA ASP A 285 -24.79 5.82 1.72
C ASP A 285 -24.44 5.10 0.42
N LYS A 286 -23.80 3.93 0.52
CA LYS A 286 -23.52 3.07 -0.63
C LYS A 286 -24.81 2.58 -1.30
N LEU A 287 -25.78 2.08 -0.52
CA LEU A 287 -27.06 1.61 -1.05
C LEU A 287 -27.82 2.73 -1.77
N GLU A 288 -27.83 3.93 -1.19
CA GLU A 288 -28.51 5.08 -1.79
C GLU A 288 -27.80 5.52 -3.08
N ARG A 289 -26.46 5.56 -3.08
CA ARG A 289 -25.69 5.84 -4.30
C ARG A 289 -25.98 4.82 -5.40
N GLU A 290 -26.03 3.53 -5.08
CA GLU A 290 -26.37 2.48 -6.05
C GLU A 290 -27.81 2.60 -6.56
N ARG A 291 -28.75 3.01 -5.70
CA ARG A 291 -30.15 3.26 -6.09
C ARG A 291 -30.25 4.43 -7.06
N VAL A 292 -29.61 5.55 -6.74
CA VAL A 292 -29.58 6.76 -7.60
C VAL A 292 -28.89 6.44 -8.93
N ASN A 293 -27.76 5.73 -8.93
CA ASN A 293 -27.10 5.32 -10.17
C ASN A 293 -27.99 4.41 -11.03
N ALA A 294 -28.75 3.49 -10.43
CA ALA A 294 -29.68 2.65 -11.17
C ALA A 294 -30.85 3.46 -11.76
N LYS A 295 -31.36 4.47 -11.03
CA LYS A 295 -32.37 5.42 -11.54
C LYS A 295 -31.82 6.18 -12.75
N ASN A 296 -30.64 6.78 -12.61
CA ASN A 296 -29.98 7.55 -13.67
C ASN A 296 -29.71 6.68 -14.91
N ALA A 297 -29.35 5.41 -14.74
CA ALA A 297 -29.14 4.50 -15.86
C ALA A 297 -30.43 4.20 -16.65
N VAL A 298 -31.59 4.15 -15.98
CA VAL A 298 -32.89 4.04 -16.67
C VAL A 298 -33.17 5.34 -17.42
N GLU A 299 -32.98 6.49 -16.78
CA GLU A 299 -33.22 7.81 -17.34
C GLU A 299 -32.37 8.07 -18.59
N GLU A 300 -31.07 7.81 -18.50
CA GLU A 300 -30.11 7.92 -19.60
C GLU A 300 -30.51 7.03 -20.77
N TYR A 301 -30.85 5.76 -20.49
CA TYR A 301 -31.30 4.83 -21.53
C TYR A 301 -32.58 5.34 -22.20
N VAL A 302 -33.55 5.88 -21.43
CA VAL A 302 -34.80 6.40 -22.01
C VAL A 302 -34.53 7.53 -23.00
N TYR A 303 -33.71 8.51 -22.62
CA TYR A 303 -33.37 9.65 -23.49
C TYR A 303 -32.52 9.23 -24.70
N GLU A 304 -31.47 8.45 -24.47
CA GLU A 304 -30.56 8.00 -25.52
C GLU A 304 -31.31 7.16 -26.56
N MET A 305 -32.10 6.19 -26.10
CA MET A 305 -32.78 5.26 -26.99
C MET A 305 -33.89 5.96 -27.78
N ARG A 306 -34.66 6.88 -27.16
CA ARG A 306 -35.66 7.69 -27.88
C ARG A 306 -35.02 8.48 -29.02
N SER A 307 -33.92 9.17 -28.74
CA SER A 307 -33.15 9.93 -29.73
C SER A 307 -32.65 9.02 -30.87
N LYS A 308 -32.08 7.87 -30.51
CA LYS A 308 -31.57 6.89 -31.49
C LYS A 308 -32.66 6.30 -32.37
N LEU A 309 -33.85 5.94 -31.85
CA LEU A 309 -34.97 5.44 -32.66
C LEU A 309 -35.48 6.45 -33.68
N GLN A 310 -35.49 7.74 -33.32
CA GLN A 310 -35.91 8.79 -34.23
C GLN A 310 -34.80 9.16 -35.24
N GLY A 311 -33.55 8.86 -34.91
CA GLY A 311 -32.39 9.09 -35.77
C GLY A 311 -31.81 7.82 -36.37
N SER A 312 -30.66 7.38 -35.85
CA SER A 312 -29.81 6.35 -36.46
C SER A 312 -30.39 4.93 -36.45
N LEU A 313 -31.26 4.60 -35.51
CA LEU A 313 -31.86 3.27 -35.38
C LEU A 313 -33.17 3.11 -36.16
N ASN A 314 -33.74 4.20 -36.69
CA ASN A 314 -35.03 4.19 -37.40
C ASN A 314 -35.10 3.11 -38.51
N PRO A 315 -34.09 2.93 -39.38
CA PRO A 315 -34.17 1.94 -40.46
C PRO A 315 -34.10 0.47 -39.99
N PHE A 316 -33.63 0.23 -38.76
CA PHE A 316 -33.36 -1.10 -38.19
C PHE A 316 -34.49 -1.61 -37.29
N ALA A 317 -35.53 -0.81 -37.07
CA ALA A 317 -36.72 -1.19 -36.34
C ALA A 317 -37.91 -1.35 -37.30
N SER A 318 -38.76 -2.35 -37.09
CA SER A 318 -40.05 -2.36 -37.77
C SER A 318 -40.96 -1.27 -37.19
N PRO A 319 -41.94 -0.75 -37.95
CA PRO A 319 -42.84 0.30 -37.45
C PRO A 319 -43.56 -0.10 -36.16
N THR A 320 -43.98 -1.37 -36.05
CA THR A 320 -44.66 -1.92 -34.86
C THR A 320 -43.72 -2.07 -33.66
N GLU A 321 -42.48 -2.53 -33.87
CA GLU A 321 -41.47 -2.59 -32.80
C GLU A 321 -41.10 -1.19 -32.30
N SER A 322 -40.91 -0.24 -33.22
CA SER A 322 -40.56 1.15 -32.90
C SER A 322 -41.68 1.82 -32.11
N GLU A 323 -42.94 1.68 -32.53
CA GLU A 323 -44.08 2.26 -31.82
C GLU A 323 -44.25 1.64 -30.42
N SER A 324 -44.16 0.31 -30.31
CA SER A 324 -44.23 -0.38 -29.00
C SER A 324 -43.11 0.05 -28.05
N LEU A 325 -41.90 0.26 -28.56
CA LEU A 325 -40.77 0.68 -27.73
C LEU A 325 -40.89 2.15 -27.32
N LEU A 326 -41.32 3.05 -28.22
CA LEU A 326 -41.56 4.45 -27.88
C LEU A 326 -42.63 4.59 -26.79
N GLN A 327 -43.75 3.87 -26.90
CA GLN A 327 -44.79 3.86 -25.88
C GLN A 327 -44.25 3.37 -24.52
N LEU A 328 -43.38 2.36 -24.53
CA LEU A 328 -42.76 1.84 -23.29
C LEU A 328 -41.77 2.85 -22.68
N LEU A 329 -41.00 3.56 -23.52
CA LEU A 329 -40.08 4.61 -23.07
C LEU A 329 -40.85 5.78 -22.43
N ASP A 330 -41.94 6.22 -23.05
CA ASP A 330 -42.78 7.30 -22.52
C ASP A 330 -43.45 6.90 -21.21
N ALA A 331 -44.00 5.68 -21.12
CA ALA A 331 -44.56 5.15 -19.88
C ALA A 331 -43.51 4.99 -18.77
N THR A 332 -42.26 4.64 -19.13
CA THR A 332 -41.18 4.52 -18.16
C THR A 332 -40.70 5.89 -17.67
N GLU A 333 -40.69 6.92 -18.53
CA GLU A 333 -40.40 8.30 -18.13
C GLU A 333 -41.46 8.85 -17.17
N GLU A 334 -42.75 8.70 -17.52
CA GLU A 334 -43.84 9.11 -16.65
C GLU A 334 -43.78 8.40 -15.29
N TRP A 335 -43.49 7.10 -15.30
CA TRP A 335 -43.28 6.34 -14.07
C TRP A 335 -42.08 6.87 -13.27
N LEU A 336 -40.95 7.20 -13.91
CA LEU A 336 -39.73 7.66 -13.24
C LEU A 336 -39.94 8.95 -12.43
N TYR A 337 -40.80 9.84 -12.93
CA TYR A 337 -41.16 11.11 -12.30
C TYR A 337 -42.44 11.04 -11.44
N GLY A 338 -43.11 9.88 -11.38
CA GLY A 338 -44.27 9.61 -10.55
C GLY A 338 -43.98 8.53 -9.51
N ASP A 339 -44.66 7.39 -9.64
CA ASP A 339 -44.58 6.26 -8.69
C ASP A 339 -43.16 5.66 -8.55
N GLY A 340 -42.31 5.87 -9.56
CA GLY A 340 -40.96 5.37 -9.62
C GLY A 340 -39.96 6.15 -8.79
N GLU A 341 -40.20 7.41 -8.41
CA GLU A 341 -39.20 8.33 -7.87
C GLU A 341 -38.42 7.76 -6.66
N CYS A 342 -39.14 7.11 -5.75
CA CYS A 342 -38.62 6.53 -4.52
C CYS A 342 -38.54 4.99 -4.55
N SER A 343 -38.49 4.40 -5.75
CA SER A 343 -38.42 2.94 -5.89
C SER A 343 -37.08 2.36 -5.44
N LYS A 344 -37.11 1.06 -5.08
CA LYS A 344 -35.91 0.29 -4.71
C LYS A 344 -35.02 0.07 -5.93
N ARG A 345 -33.71 -0.04 -5.69
CA ARG A 345 -32.69 -0.31 -6.73
C ARG A 345 -33.11 -1.43 -7.70
N GLN A 346 -33.60 -2.55 -7.17
CA GLN A 346 -33.96 -3.72 -7.96
C GLN A 346 -35.04 -3.42 -9.01
N VAL A 347 -35.99 -2.53 -8.70
CA VAL A 347 -37.08 -2.15 -9.62
C VAL A 347 -36.52 -1.39 -10.83
N TYR A 348 -35.55 -0.49 -10.61
CA TYR A 348 -34.87 0.20 -11.71
C TYR A 348 -34.07 -0.75 -12.60
N VAL A 349 -33.40 -1.74 -12.00
CA VAL A 349 -32.65 -2.77 -12.76
C VAL A 349 -33.60 -3.61 -13.62
N GLU A 350 -34.73 -4.01 -13.07
CA GLU A 350 -35.76 -4.76 -13.80
C GLU A 350 -36.38 -3.93 -14.93
N LYS A 351 -36.66 -2.65 -14.68
CA LYS A 351 -37.14 -1.72 -15.71
C LYS A 351 -36.13 -1.52 -16.84
N LEU A 352 -34.86 -1.34 -16.50
CA LEU A 352 -33.81 -1.26 -17.51
C LEU A 352 -33.69 -2.56 -18.33
N ALA A 353 -33.81 -3.72 -17.69
CA ALA A 353 -33.78 -5.00 -18.38
C ALA A 353 -34.98 -5.19 -19.32
N GLU A 354 -36.17 -4.76 -18.91
CA GLU A 354 -37.38 -4.75 -19.75
C GLU A 354 -37.17 -3.90 -21.02
N LEU A 355 -36.63 -2.69 -20.84
CA LEU A 355 -36.31 -1.78 -21.94
C LEU A 355 -35.23 -2.32 -22.89
N LYS A 356 -34.16 -2.90 -22.33
CA LYS A 356 -33.06 -3.51 -23.09
C LYS A 356 -33.49 -4.73 -23.88
N ASN A 357 -34.37 -5.57 -23.33
CA ASN A 357 -34.89 -6.73 -24.05
C ASN A 357 -35.57 -6.36 -25.39
N LYS A 358 -36.22 -5.19 -25.45
CA LYS A 358 -36.81 -4.67 -26.69
C LYS A 358 -35.84 -3.83 -27.54
N GLY A 359 -34.95 -3.06 -26.92
CA GLY A 359 -34.04 -2.16 -27.64
C GLY A 359 -32.76 -2.81 -28.15
N ASP A 360 -32.16 -3.73 -27.38
CA ASP A 360 -30.89 -4.39 -27.72
C ASP A 360 -30.94 -5.13 -29.07
N PRO A 361 -32.02 -5.81 -29.47
CA PRO A 361 -32.12 -6.40 -30.80
C PRO A 361 -32.00 -5.38 -31.94
N ILE A 362 -32.60 -4.19 -31.78
CA ILE A 362 -32.56 -3.12 -32.78
C ILE A 362 -31.14 -2.54 -32.88
N VAL A 363 -30.52 -2.28 -31.72
CA VAL A 363 -29.12 -1.82 -31.63
C VAL A 363 -28.18 -2.87 -32.24
N HIS A 364 -28.42 -4.16 -31.97
CA HIS A 364 -27.64 -5.24 -32.54
C HIS A 364 -27.75 -5.27 -34.08
N ARG A 365 -28.96 -5.18 -34.65
CA ARG A 365 -29.17 -5.09 -36.10
C ARG A 365 -28.42 -3.91 -36.73
N ALA A 366 -28.45 -2.74 -36.08
CA ALA A 366 -27.74 -1.56 -36.55
C ALA A 366 -26.21 -1.73 -36.51
N ASN A 367 -25.68 -2.24 -35.39
CA ASN A 367 -24.25 -2.53 -35.24
C ASN A 367 -23.77 -3.56 -36.25
N GLU A 368 -24.55 -4.61 -36.48
CA GLU A 368 -24.28 -5.63 -37.49
C GLU A 368 -24.28 -5.02 -38.90
N HIS A 369 -25.21 -4.13 -39.22
CA HIS A 369 -25.25 -3.45 -40.52
C HIS A 369 -24.04 -2.53 -40.73
N LEU A 370 -23.62 -1.77 -39.72
CA LEU A 370 -22.49 -0.85 -39.80
C LEU A 370 -21.15 -1.58 -39.90
N ASN A 371 -20.96 -2.66 -39.13
CA ASN A 371 -19.67 -3.35 -39.04
C ASN A 371 -19.50 -4.47 -40.08
N ARG A 372 -20.57 -5.00 -40.66
CA ARG A 372 -20.49 -6.08 -41.66
C ARG A 372 -19.69 -5.70 -42.92
N PRO A 373 -19.86 -4.52 -43.55
CA PRO A 373 -19.04 -4.13 -44.69
C PRO A 373 -17.54 -4.15 -44.38
N LEU A 374 -17.16 -3.66 -43.19
CA LEU A 374 -15.76 -3.67 -42.73
C LEU A 374 -15.23 -5.10 -42.53
N ALA A 375 -16.04 -5.99 -41.94
CA ALA A 375 -15.67 -7.39 -41.76
C ALA A 375 -15.49 -8.11 -43.11
N VAL A 376 -16.38 -7.86 -44.07
CA VAL A 376 -16.30 -8.40 -45.44
C VAL A 376 -15.06 -7.87 -46.16
N GLU A 377 -14.77 -6.57 -46.05
CA GLU A 377 -13.56 -5.96 -46.63
C GLU A 377 -12.28 -6.58 -46.04
N ASN A 378 -12.24 -6.77 -44.72
CA ASN A 378 -11.11 -7.41 -44.04
C ASN A 378 -10.93 -8.86 -44.50
N PHE A 379 -12.01 -9.64 -44.61
CA PHE A 379 -11.99 -11.00 -45.13
C PHE A 379 -11.45 -11.03 -46.57
N ASN A 380 -11.99 -10.18 -47.45
CA ASN A 380 -11.55 -10.06 -48.84
C ASN A 380 -10.07 -9.67 -48.94
N ARG A 381 -9.59 -8.79 -48.07
CA ARG A 381 -8.17 -8.43 -48.02
C ARG A 381 -7.29 -9.64 -47.66
N SER A 382 -7.74 -10.50 -46.75
CA SER A 382 -7.02 -11.75 -46.45
C SER A 382 -7.05 -12.74 -47.62
N LEU A 383 -8.19 -12.90 -48.31
CA LEU A 383 -8.27 -13.69 -49.54
C LEU A 383 -7.29 -13.20 -50.60
N VAL A 384 -7.26 -11.89 -50.87
CA VAL A 384 -6.34 -11.27 -51.84
C VAL A 384 -4.88 -11.47 -51.44
N ARG A 385 -4.54 -11.39 -50.14
CA ARG A 385 -3.17 -11.66 -49.67
C ARG A 385 -2.74 -13.10 -49.96
N ILE A 386 -3.60 -14.08 -49.68
CA ILE A 386 -3.31 -15.50 -49.93
C ILE A 386 -3.22 -15.74 -51.44
N ARG A 387 -4.12 -15.14 -52.24
CA ARG A 387 -4.09 -15.23 -53.72
C ARG A 387 -2.76 -14.73 -54.29
N LYS A 388 -2.27 -13.57 -53.81
CA LYS A 388 -0.97 -13.03 -54.22
C LYS A 388 0.20 -13.97 -53.94
N VAL A 389 0.16 -14.71 -52.83
CA VAL A 389 1.19 -15.71 -52.52
C VAL A 389 1.15 -16.85 -53.55
N ILE A 390 -0.05 -17.35 -53.89
CA ILE A 390 -0.21 -18.37 -54.93
C ILE A 390 0.31 -17.87 -56.29
N ASP A 391 -0.02 -16.64 -56.67
CA ASP A 391 0.49 -16.03 -57.91
C ASP A 391 2.02 -15.89 -57.89
N SER A 392 2.62 -15.60 -56.72
CA SER A 392 4.08 -15.51 -56.55
C SER A 392 4.76 -16.88 -56.64
N ILE A 393 4.11 -17.93 -56.14
CA ILE A 393 4.54 -19.32 -56.32
C ILE A 393 4.52 -19.70 -57.80
N ALA A 394 3.44 -19.35 -58.51
CA ALA A 394 3.32 -19.61 -59.95
C ALA A 394 4.34 -18.82 -60.79
N ALA A 395 4.75 -17.64 -60.33
CA ALA A 395 5.80 -16.82 -60.94
C ALA A 395 7.24 -17.32 -60.67
N GLY A 396 7.41 -18.35 -59.82
CA GLY A 396 8.71 -18.93 -59.49
C GLY A 396 9.56 -18.08 -58.56
N GLU A 397 8.94 -17.36 -57.60
CA GLU A 397 9.70 -16.62 -56.60
C GLU A 397 10.48 -17.57 -55.66
N PRO A 398 11.79 -17.31 -55.45
CA PRO A 398 12.66 -18.23 -54.71
C PRO A 398 12.27 -18.37 -53.24
N THR A 399 11.45 -17.47 -52.70
CA THR A 399 10.90 -17.49 -51.35
C THR A 399 10.01 -18.71 -51.07
N TYR A 400 9.41 -19.32 -52.09
CA TYR A 400 8.40 -20.36 -51.94
C TYR A 400 8.72 -21.69 -52.66
N ASP A 401 9.92 -21.86 -53.20
CA ASP A 401 10.38 -23.06 -53.95
C ASP A 401 10.27 -24.39 -53.18
N HIS A 402 10.18 -24.33 -51.85
CA HIS A 402 10.12 -25.50 -50.97
C HIS A 402 8.68 -25.98 -50.69
N LEU A 403 7.65 -25.27 -51.16
CA LEU A 403 6.26 -25.71 -51.02
C LEU A 403 5.92 -26.82 -52.04
N THR A 404 5.18 -27.84 -51.60
CA THR A 404 4.76 -28.92 -52.49
C THR A 404 3.53 -28.51 -53.32
N GLN A 405 3.40 -29.08 -54.52
CA GLN A 405 2.24 -28.84 -55.38
C GLN A 405 0.91 -29.19 -54.68
N GLU A 406 0.91 -30.17 -53.77
CA GLU A 406 -0.25 -30.54 -52.95
C GLU A 406 -0.66 -29.41 -51.99
N GLN A 407 0.31 -28.72 -51.37
CA GLN A 407 0.05 -27.58 -50.49
C GLN A 407 -0.51 -26.38 -51.25
N VAL A 408 -0.03 -26.15 -52.48
CA VAL A 408 -0.56 -25.10 -53.37
C VAL A 408 -2.00 -25.39 -53.79
N ASN A 409 -2.28 -26.63 -54.20
CA ASN A 409 -3.64 -27.06 -54.55
C ASN A 409 -4.60 -26.98 -53.33
N GLN A 410 -4.10 -27.25 -52.11
CA GLN A 410 -4.87 -27.08 -50.89
C GLN A 410 -5.22 -25.62 -50.62
N LEU A 411 -4.26 -24.69 -50.81
CA LEU A 411 -4.51 -23.25 -50.68
C LEU A 411 -5.53 -22.75 -51.72
N GLU A 412 -5.42 -23.17 -52.98
CA GLU A 412 -6.37 -22.79 -54.04
C GLU A 412 -7.80 -23.26 -53.74
N ASN A 413 -7.97 -24.52 -53.33
CA ASN A 413 -9.28 -25.08 -52.99
C ASN A 413 -9.92 -24.34 -51.80
N MET A 414 -9.14 -24.02 -50.77
CA MET A 414 -9.63 -23.31 -49.59
C MET A 414 -10.06 -21.88 -49.92
N ILE A 415 -9.30 -21.15 -50.74
CA ILE A 415 -9.71 -19.80 -51.19
C ILE A 415 -11.04 -19.86 -51.92
N VAL A 416 -11.20 -20.76 -52.89
CA VAL A 416 -12.45 -20.89 -53.66
C VAL A 416 -13.61 -21.26 -52.76
N GLN A 417 -13.39 -22.15 -51.78
CA GLN A 417 -14.42 -22.53 -50.81
C GLN A 417 -14.88 -21.33 -49.97
N TYR A 418 -13.95 -20.58 -49.36
CA TYR A 418 -14.29 -19.45 -48.49
C TYR A 418 -14.83 -18.24 -49.26
N GLU A 419 -14.34 -17.99 -50.47
CA GLU A 419 -14.86 -16.98 -51.38
C GLU A 419 -16.30 -17.31 -51.81
N THR A 420 -16.55 -18.58 -52.16
CA THR A 420 -17.91 -19.06 -52.50
C THR A 420 -18.85 -18.94 -51.30
N TRP A 421 -18.39 -19.32 -50.11
CA TRP A 421 -19.18 -19.17 -48.88
C TRP A 421 -19.53 -17.70 -48.61
N LEU A 422 -18.54 -16.80 -48.66
CA LEU A 422 -18.75 -15.38 -48.39
C LEU A 422 -19.75 -14.77 -49.38
N ASN A 423 -19.60 -15.09 -50.67
CA ASN A 423 -20.52 -14.66 -51.71
C ASN A 423 -21.94 -15.19 -51.49
N GLN A 424 -22.09 -16.48 -51.17
CA GLN A 424 -23.41 -17.07 -50.87
C GLN A 424 -24.08 -16.39 -49.67
N GLN A 425 -23.34 -16.17 -48.57
CA GLN A 425 -23.89 -15.49 -47.39
C GLN A 425 -24.30 -14.04 -47.70
N MET A 426 -23.51 -13.31 -48.50
CA MET A 426 -23.87 -11.96 -48.93
C MET A 426 -25.06 -11.93 -49.87
N MET A 427 -25.20 -12.90 -50.77
CA MET A 427 -26.38 -13.03 -51.62
C MET A 427 -27.67 -13.25 -50.81
N HIS A 428 -27.60 -14.00 -49.71
CA HIS A 428 -28.75 -14.17 -48.80
C HIS A 428 -29.00 -12.96 -47.90
N GLN A 429 -27.96 -12.19 -47.55
CA GLN A 429 -28.06 -11.05 -46.65
C GLN A 429 -28.51 -9.75 -47.33
N ASN A 430 -28.02 -9.46 -48.53
CA ASN A 430 -28.26 -8.21 -49.26
C ASN A 430 -29.74 -7.89 -49.57
N PRO A 431 -30.61 -8.86 -49.94
CA PRO A 431 -32.01 -8.55 -50.26
C PRO A 431 -32.90 -8.41 -49.01
N ARG A 432 -32.38 -8.64 -47.80
CA ARG A 432 -33.19 -8.60 -46.59
C ARG A 432 -33.43 -7.15 -46.12
N PRO A 433 -34.61 -6.84 -45.59
CA PRO A 433 -34.85 -5.55 -44.95
C PRO A 433 -33.89 -5.31 -43.77
N GLN A 434 -33.50 -4.06 -43.54
CA GLN A 434 -32.57 -3.68 -42.47
C GLN A 434 -33.10 -3.98 -41.06
N HIS A 435 -34.42 -4.05 -40.89
CA HIS A 435 -35.07 -4.40 -39.63
C HIS A 435 -35.24 -5.90 -39.41
N ALA A 436 -34.91 -6.75 -40.38
CA ALA A 436 -34.94 -8.19 -40.21
C ALA A 436 -33.63 -8.69 -39.57
N ASP A 437 -33.71 -9.76 -38.78
CA ASP A 437 -32.52 -10.36 -38.19
C ASP A 437 -31.52 -10.81 -39.26
N PRO A 438 -30.21 -10.58 -39.04
CA PRO A 438 -29.18 -10.92 -40.01
C PRO A 438 -29.04 -12.43 -40.19
N VAL A 439 -28.81 -12.86 -41.43
CA VAL A 439 -28.48 -14.25 -41.80
C VAL A 439 -27.08 -14.60 -41.31
N VAL A 440 -26.15 -13.66 -41.49
CA VAL A 440 -24.74 -13.80 -41.14
C VAL A 440 -24.33 -12.67 -40.22
N LYS A 441 -23.81 -13.05 -39.05
CA LYS A 441 -23.31 -12.10 -38.06
C LYS A 441 -21.86 -11.74 -38.36
N VAL A 442 -21.42 -10.57 -37.92
CA VAL A 442 -20.02 -10.14 -38.01
C VAL A 442 -19.10 -11.15 -37.34
N THR A 443 -19.52 -11.73 -36.20
CA THR A 443 -18.77 -12.80 -35.51
C THR A 443 -18.56 -14.02 -36.40
N ASP A 444 -19.56 -14.38 -37.21
CA ASP A 444 -19.47 -15.55 -38.09
C ASP A 444 -18.44 -15.29 -39.19
N ILE A 445 -18.45 -14.10 -39.79
CA ILE A 445 -17.48 -13.68 -40.82
C ILE A 445 -16.06 -13.70 -40.25
N ILE A 446 -15.85 -13.13 -39.06
CA ILE A 446 -14.54 -13.11 -38.40
C ILE A 446 -14.07 -14.53 -38.06
N SER A 447 -14.96 -15.39 -37.55
CA SER A 447 -14.60 -16.76 -37.22
C SER A 447 -14.19 -17.58 -38.46
N GLN A 448 -14.90 -17.40 -39.59
CA GLN A 448 -14.55 -18.04 -40.85
C GLN A 448 -13.24 -17.47 -41.43
N GLN A 449 -12.97 -16.17 -41.27
CA GLN A 449 -11.71 -15.56 -41.65
C GLN A 449 -10.55 -16.18 -40.87
N GLN A 450 -10.68 -16.29 -39.54
CA GLN A 450 -9.68 -16.90 -38.67
C GLN A 450 -9.47 -18.39 -38.98
N ALA A 451 -10.54 -19.13 -39.27
CA ALA A 451 -10.46 -20.52 -39.68
C ALA A 451 -9.64 -20.67 -40.97
N MET A 452 -9.89 -19.83 -41.98
CA MET A 452 -9.09 -19.78 -43.21
C MET A 452 -7.62 -19.44 -42.91
N GLU A 453 -7.38 -18.36 -42.17
CA GLU A 453 -6.04 -17.88 -41.83
C GLU A 453 -5.23 -18.91 -41.04
N SER A 454 -5.87 -19.66 -40.15
CA SER A 454 -5.23 -20.71 -39.34
C SER A 454 -4.67 -21.86 -40.17
N VAL A 455 -5.26 -22.14 -41.33
CA VAL A 455 -4.81 -23.19 -42.25
C VAL A 455 -3.83 -22.62 -43.27
N CYS A 456 -4.11 -21.43 -43.80
CA CYS A 456 -3.30 -20.83 -44.85
C CYS A 456 -1.97 -20.26 -44.34
N HIS A 457 -1.93 -19.61 -43.17
CA HIS A 457 -0.71 -18.98 -42.68
C HIS A 457 0.43 -19.95 -42.36
N PRO A 458 0.20 -21.12 -41.73
CA PRO A 458 1.27 -22.09 -41.51
C PRO A 458 1.89 -22.58 -42.82
N ILE A 459 1.09 -22.77 -43.87
CA ILE A 459 1.56 -23.20 -45.19
C ILE A 459 2.41 -22.09 -45.84
N ILE A 460 1.92 -20.84 -45.81
CA ILE A 460 2.60 -19.69 -46.42
C ILE A 460 3.92 -19.35 -45.70
N ASN A 461 4.01 -19.61 -44.40
CA ASN A 461 5.16 -19.23 -43.57
C ASN A 461 6.12 -20.38 -43.27
N ILE A 462 6.07 -21.51 -44.00
CA ILE A 462 7.06 -22.58 -43.84
C ILE A 462 8.45 -22.01 -44.17
N PRO A 463 9.45 -22.08 -43.25
CA PRO A 463 10.79 -21.60 -43.54
C PRO A 463 11.53 -22.54 -44.49
N LYS A 464 12.44 -21.99 -45.31
CA LYS A 464 13.29 -22.79 -46.20
C LYS A 464 14.12 -23.81 -45.39
N PRO A 465 14.29 -25.05 -45.89
CA PRO A 465 15.17 -26.01 -45.24
C PRO A 465 16.61 -25.50 -45.24
N THR A 466 17.25 -25.47 -44.07
CA THR A 466 18.66 -25.10 -43.91
C THR A 466 19.54 -26.13 -44.65
N PRO A 467 20.49 -25.73 -45.50
CA PRO A 467 21.32 -26.68 -46.23
C PRO A 467 22.22 -27.48 -45.27
N THR A 468 22.07 -28.80 -45.30
CA THR A 468 22.88 -29.76 -44.56
C THR A 468 24.30 -29.79 -45.15
N SER A 469 25.29 -29.33 -44.38
CA SER A 469 26.70 -29.59 -44.70
C SER A 469 26.99 -31.09 -44.53
N GLN A 470 27.28 -31.80 -45.62
CA GLN A 470 27.84 -33.14 -45.58
C GLN A 470 29.37 -33.11 -45.75
N THR A 471 30.03 -33.60 -44.69
CA THR A 471 31.23 -34.46 -44.66
C THR A 471 32.51 -34.05 -45.39
N ASN A 472 33.57 -33.81 -44.60
CA ASN A 472 34.93 -34.21 -44.96
C ASN A 472 35.33 -35.49 -44.19
N THR A 473 36.14 -36.28 -44.89
CA THR A 473 36.57 -37.67 -44.71
C THR A 473 37.42 -37.97 -43.47
N ALA A 474 37.45 -39.28 -43.13
CA ALA A 474 38.22 -40.03 -42.12
C ALA A 474 39.72 -39.65 -42.01
N ASP A 475 40.46 -39.93 -40.93
CA ASP A 475 40.77 -41.28 -40.38
C ASP A 475 41.53 -41.20 -38.99
N PRO A 476 42.04 -42.27 -38.35
CA PRO A 476 41.43 -42.94 -37.17
C PRO A 476 42.33 -42.99 -35.91
N ASN A 477 41.75 -43.17 -34.70
CA ASN A 477 42.30 -44.11 -33.70
C ASN A 477 41.43 -44.36 -32.43
N SER A 478 41.41 -45.65 -32.07
CA SER A 478 41.26 -46.30 -30.75
C SER A 478 39.96 -46.17 -29.92
N HIS A 479 39.30 -47.34 -29.76
CA HIS A 479 38.77 -47.98 -28.53
C HIS A 479 37.98 -47.13 -27.52
N SER A 480 36.85 -47.52 -26.93
CA SER A 480 36.22 -48.83 -26.71
C SER A 480 34.80 -48.63 -26.14
N SER A 481 33.88 -49.52 -26.53
CA SER A 481 32.70 -50.04 -25.82
C SER A 481 32.22 -49.40 -24.50
N GLU A 482 30.94 -49.05 -24.39
CA GLU A 482 29.92 -49.90 -23.73
C GLU A 482 28.47 -49.36 -23.81
N GLN A 483 27.61 -50.30 -24.14
CA GLN A 483 26.15 -50.51 -24.01
C GLN A 483 25.17 -49.54 -23.27
N CYS A 484 24.02 -49.43 -23.94
CA CYS A 484 22.62 -49.68 -23.48
C CYS A 484 21.78 -48.60 -22.78
N ASN A 485 20.63 -48.33 -23.45
CA ASN A 485 19.25 -48.26 -22.94
C ASN A 485 18.92 -47.32 -21.76
N ASN A 486 18.00 -46.35 -21.96
CA ASN A 486 16.54 -46.56 -21.85
C ASN A 486 15.75 -45.23 -21.81
N VAL A 487 14.61 -45.22 -22.53
CA VAL A 487 13.24 -44.86 -22.11
C VAL A 487 12.92 -43.43 -21.63
N ASN A 488 12.10 -42.77 -22.47
CA ASN A 488 10.86 -42.01 -22.23
C ASN A 488 10.67 -41.20 -20.93
N ASN A 489 10.38 -39.90 -21.12
CA ASN A 489 9.04 -39.30 -21.14
C ASN A 489 8.90 -38.02 -20.31
N ALA A 490 8.17 -37.09 -20.93
CA ALA A 490 7.20 -36.16 -20.36
C ALA A 490 7.68 -35.00 -19.45
N ASN A 491 7.67 -33.83 -20.10
CA ASN A 491 6.93 -32.61 -19.77
C ASN A 491 7.31 -31.71 -18.57
N THR A 492 7.50 -30.43 -18.97
CA THR A 492 7.17 -29.16 -18.30
C THR A 492 7.89 -28.89 -16.98
N ASP A 493 8.66 -27.81 -16.81
CA ASP A 493 8.14 -26.44 -16.82
C ASP A 493 9.27 -25.39 -16.68
N CYS A 494 8.91 -24.15 -17.00
CA CYS A 494 9.44 -22.89 -16.46
C CYS A 494 10.81 -22.32 -16.90
N ASN A 495 10.68 -21.14 -17.53
CA ASN A 495 11.38 -19.87 -17.25
C ASN A 495 12.90 -19.75 -17.43
N THR A 496 13.33 -18.78 -18.25
CA THR A 496 14.24 -17.66 -17.90
C THR A 496 14.47 -16.76 -19.14
N LYS A 497 13.98 -15.51 -19.12
CA LYS A 497 14.72 -14.25 -18.85
C LYS A 497 15.96 -13.98 -19.72
N SER A 498 15.89 -12.95 -20.57
CA SER A 498 16.85 -11.81 -20.65
C SER A 498 16.27 -10.75 -21.61
N ASN A 499 15.86 -9.57 -21.14
CA ASN A 499 16.62 -8.31 -21.01
C ASN A 499 17.47 -7.91 -22.22
N HIS A 500 17.06 -6.87 -22.98
CA HIS A 500 17.57 -5.50 -22.82
C HIS A 500 16.95 -4.46 -23.79
N SER A 501 16.51 -3.32 -23.22
CA SER A 501 16.71 -1.90 -23.64
C SER A 501 16.32 -1.44 -25.06
N LYS A 502 15.78 -0.24 -25.35
CA LYS A 502 15.90 1.10 -24.73
C LYS A 502 15.00 2.10 -25.51
N LYS A 503 14.38 3.08 -24.81
CA LYS A 503 14.02 4.50 -25.22
C LYS A 503 13.11 4.72 -26.44
N CYS A 504 12.26 5.72 -26.61
CA CYS A 504 11.76 6.98 -25.99
C CYS A 504 10.44 7.27 -26.78
N GLY A 505 9.45 8.07 -26.39
CA GLY A 505 9.23 9.02 -25.29
C GLY A 505 7.81 9.61 -25.37
N ASP A 506 7.43 10.25 -24.27
CA ASP A 506 6.56 11.42 -24.08
C ASP A 506 5.38 11.69 -25.03
N ASN A 507 4.17 11.64 -24.47
CA ASN A 507 3.25 12.79 -24.44
C ASN A 507 2.19 12.58 -23.34
N ALA A 508 2.19 13.50 -22.38
CA ALA A 508 1.19 13.62 -21.33
C ALA A 508 0.20 14.72 -21.73
N GLU A 509 -1.09 14.40 -21.73
CA GLU A 509 -2.17 15.40 -21.80
C GLU A 509 -2.91 15.45 -20.46
N ASN A 510 -2.94 16.67 -19.92
CA ASN A 510 -3.77 17.11 -18.82
C ASN A 510 -5.25 16.89 -19.16
N MET A 511 -6.02 16.38 -18.20
CA MET A 511 -7.44 16.72 -18.12
C MET A 511 -7.77 17.19 -16.71
N ASP A 512 -8.02 18.49 -16.64
CA ASP A 512 -8.78 19.15 -15.59
C ASP A 512 -10.18 18.52 -15.48
N LEU A 513 -10.64 18.30 -14.26
CA LEU A 513 -12.03 18.03 -13.95
C LEU A 513 -12.46 19.03 -12.87
N ASP A 514 -13.32 19.94 -13.28
CA ASP A 514 -14.22 20.72 -12.41
C ASP A 514 -15.23 19.81 -11.70
#